data_AF-A0A0Q6TDE1-F1
#
_entry.id   AF-A0A0Q6TDE1-F1
#
_cell.length_a   1.000
_cell.length_b   1.000
_cell.length_c   1.000
_cell.angle_alpha   90.00
_cell.angle_beta   90.00
_cell.angle_gamma   90.00
#
_symmetry.space_group_name_H-M   'P 1'
#
loop_
_entity.id
_entity.type
_entity.pdbx_description
1 polymer ?
#
loop_
_entity_poly.entity_id
_entity_poly.type
_entity_poly.pdbx_seq_one_letter_code
_entity_poly.pdbx_strand_id
1 'polypeptide(L)'
;MRFQLTAVGLACATLLAGCGGGGGSSEGAMAQSISFPFVGGQTLAVPPNVATVQLTATASGGGEVTYTSNTPTTCTVNGATLSLIKAGECSVTASQAGGNGYAPASERQLFGIPKQPQTVTFRNPGALPLDTTPVPLVATSNVAGETVTFTSSTPTVCTVSGNTMTKVGNGLCTIKAEVVDDTYAAGTVVRSIPIGTAQADQLTFLSGYKDASTTNEQGHVDTYAGSSEDGWWCATNWCGRTVPPDGSSFTWYYNIQPKSGVGLGAYYGLKLLAPGLSQLVNNGNTTTGVRIDAQGALKFTLAENPEWFGTGNNAVDVNLYLGHFALNAKGEACNVKLHAVVTPTAAAATSYSVGLKDKFTIAESCGLTGLDLWNELQDYPISQVEFSAVSANTSMATAGAANLTYSTQLTLTGPVIFQ
;
A
#
# COMPACT_ATOMS: atom_id res chain seq x y z
N MET A 1 1.51 15.13 0.82
CA MET A 1 1.96 16.55 0.81
C MET A 1 1.13 17.29 1.84
N ARG A 2 1.79 17.87 2.87
CA ARG A 2 1.12 18.63 3.94
C ARG A 2 0.77 20.01 3.39
N PHE A 3 -0.52 20.31 3.21
CA PHE A 3 -0.96 21.67 2.96
C PHE A 3 -0.81 22.47 4.26
N GLN A 4 0.21 23.32 4.33
CA GLN A 4 0.29 24.36 5.34
C GLN A 4 -0.76 25.42 5.00
N LEU A 5 -1.81 25.50 5.82
CA LEU A 5 -2.69 26.66 5.85
C LEU A 5 -1.92 27.83 6.46
N THR A 6 -1.45 28.74 5.62
CA THR A 6 -1.01 30.05 6.08
C THR A 6 -2.25 30.88 6.37
N ALA A 7 -2.48 31.14 7.66
CA ALA A 7 -3.40 32.16 8.13
C ALA A 7 -2.95 33.53 7.56
N VAL A 8 -3.67 34.02 6.56
CA VAL A 8 -3.57 35.44 6.17
C VAL A 8 -4.56 36.18 7.05
N GLY A 9 -4.02 36.83 8.09
CA GLY A 9 -4.77 37.69 8.97
C GLY A 9 -5.41 38.85 8.20
N LEU A 10 -6.69 39.08 8.47
CA LEU A 10 -7.36 40.33 8.18
C LEU A 10 -6.60 41.48 8.86
N ALA A 11 -5.79 42.20 8.10
CA ALA A 11 -5.34 43.52 8.48
C ALA A 11 -6.33 44.54 7.90
N CYS A 12 -7.19 45.05 8.77
CA CYS A 12 -8.03 46.21 8.52
C CYS A 12 -7.09 47.41 8.33
N ALA A 13 -6.83 47.81 7.08
CA ALA A 13 -6.07 49.01 6.77
C ALA A 13 -7.05 50.16 6.51
N THR A 14 -7.30 50.96 7.54
CA THR A 14 -7.91 52.28 7.41
C THR A 14 -6.96 53.19 6.61
N LEU A 15 -7.21 53.35 5.31
CA LEU A 15 -6.63 54.45 4.54
C LEU A 15 -7.32 55.75 4.96
N LEU A 16 -6.71 56.48 5.89
CA LEU A 16 -6.90 57.93 6.00
C LEU A 16 -6.19 58.60 4.82
N ALA A 17 -6.94 59.00 3.80
CA ALA A 17 -6.48 59.99 2.83
C ALA A 17 -6.98 61.37 3.28
N GLY A 18 -6.09 62.14 3.91
CA GLY A 18 -6.27 63.58 4.05
C GLY A 18 -5.73 64.28 2.81
N CYS A 19 -6.58 65.02 2.09
CA CYS A 19 -6.16 66.21 1.36
C CYS A 19 -7.36 67.11 1.00
N GLY A 20 -7.27 68.38 1.38
CA GLY A 20 -7.79 69.50 0.58
C GLY A 20 -9.26 69.85 0.73
N GLY A 21 -9.57 70.81 1.59
CA GLY A 21 -10.82 71.55 1.54
C GLY A 21 -10.95 72.39 0.27
N GLY A 22 -12.17 72.45 -0.26
CA GLY A 22 -12.57 73.31 -1.36
C GLY A 22 -14.07 73.17 -1.60
N GLY A 23 -14.86 74.13 -1.09
CA GLY A 23 -16.31 74.11 -1.12
C GLY A 23 -16.89 74.12 -2.53
N GLY A 24 -17.74 73.14 -2.78
CA GLY A 24 -18.65 73.05 -3.92
C GLY A 24 -19.72 72.03 -3.55
N SER A 25 -20.96 72.49 -3.43
CA SER A 25 -22.13 71.70 -3.05
C SER A 25 -22.44 70.64 -4.10
N SER A 26 -21.84 69.47 -3.96
CA SER A 26 -22.34 68.20 -4.48
C SER A 26 -22.32 67.21 -3.34
N GLU A 27 -23.48 66.68 -2.96
CA GLU A 27 -23.63 65.66 -1.92
C GLU A 27 -22.61 64.52 -2.14
N GLY A 28 -21.58 64.48 -1.30
CA GLY A 28 -20.56 63.44 -1.37
C GLY A 28 -21.18 62.14 -0.88
N ALA A 29 -21.35 61.17 -1.79
CA ALA A 29 -21.90 59.88 -1.43
C ALA A 29 -20.97 59.15 -0.42
N MET A 30 -21.55 58.59 0.62
CA MET A 30 -20.91 57.77 1.65
C MET A 30 -20.19 56.57 0.99
N ALA A 31 -18.98 56.27 1.43
CA ALA A 31 -18.31 55.06 0.99
C ALA A 31 -19.04 53.80 1.51
N GLN A 32 -19.21 52.80 0.64
CA GLN A 32 -19.65 51.46 1.03
C GLN A 32 -18.59 50.43 0.65
N SER A 33 -18.63 49.26 1.28
CA SER A 33 -17.72 48.14 1.01
C SER A 33 -18.49 46.88 0.61
N ILE A 34 -17.82 45.98 -0.11
CA ILE A 34 -18.31 44.63 -0.40
C ILE A 34 -17.47 43.64 0.39
N SER A 35 -18.13 42.74 1.11
CA SER A 35 -17.54 41.54 1.67
C SER A 35 -17.84 40.37 0.75
N PHE A 36 -16.84 39.88 0.03
CA PHE A 36 -16.98 38.74 -0.87
C PHE A 36 -16.14 37.58 -0.35
N PRO A 37 -16.73 36.63 0.42
CA PRO A 37 -15.98 35.52 0.96
C PRO A 37 -15.57 34.51 -0.12
N PHE A 38 -14.41 33.89 0.06
CA PHE A 38 -13.93 32.81 -0.80
C PHE A 38 -14.84 31.57 -0.68
N VAL A 39 -15.39 31.07 -1.79
CA VAL A 39 -16.41 30.00 -1.77
C VAL A 39 -15.87 28.57 -1.67
N GLY A 40 -14.54 28.38 -1.69
CA GLY A 40 -13.92 27.06 -1.49
C GLY A 40 -13.69 26.22 -2.76
N GLY A 41 -12.73 25.29 -2.68
CA GLY A 41 -12.18 24.47 -3.77
C GLY A 41 -13.02 23.28 -4.21
N GLN A 42 -14.17 23.57 -4.79
CA GLN A 42 -15.02 22.57 -5.46
C GLN A 42 -14.31 22.02 -6.71
N THR A 43 -14.32 20.69 -6.87
CA THR A 43 -13.71 20.04 -8.03
C THR A 43 -14.57 20.20 -9.28
N LEU A 44 -13.92 20.20 -10.43
CA LEU A 44 -14.59 20.22 -11.73
C LEU A 44 -15.52 19.00 -11.88
N ALA A 45 -16.75 19.19 -12.36
CA ALA A 45 -17.63 18.07 -12.67
C ALA A 45 -17.19 17.32 -13.94
N VAL A 46 -17.53 16.04 -14.01
CA VAL A 46 -17.30 15.24 -15.23
C VAL A 46 -18.38 15.57 -16.27
N PRO A 47 -18.01 15.98 -17.50
CA PRO A 47 -18.97 16.26 -18.56
C PRO A 47 -19.93 15.09 -18.82
N PRO A 48 -21.21 15.36 -19.15
CA PRO A 48 -21.79 16.67 -19.46
C PRO A 48 -22.24 17.48 -18.23
N ASN A 49 -22.00 16.99 -17.01
CA ASN A 49 -22.41 17.70 -15.80
C ASN A 49 -21.53 18.93 -15.56
N VAL A 50 -22.11 19.97 -14.97
CA VAL A 50 -21.42 21.20 -14.60
C VAL A 50 -21.60 21.42 -13.10
N ALA A 51 -20.49 21.52 -12.37
CA ALA A 51 -20.54 21.85 -10.94
C ALA A 51 -20.89 23.33 -10.77
N THR A 52 -21.77 23.63 -9.82
CA THR A 52 -22.18 25.01 -9.51
C THR A 52 -21.97 25.36 -8.05
N VAL A 53 -21.64 26.61 -7.78
CA VAL A 53 -21.41 27.16 -6.45
C VAL A 53 -22.24 28.43 -6.27
N GLN A 54 -22.86 28.60 -5.11
CA GLN A 54 -23.61 29.81 -4.80
C GLN A 54 -22.67 30.88 -4.22
N LEU A 55 -22.68 32.07 -4.83
CA LEU A 55 -21.94 33.25 -4.37
C LEU A 55 -22.76 34.00 -3.31
N THR A 56 -22.10 34.49 -2.26
CA THR A 56 -22.76 35.07 -1.06
C THR A 56 -22.16 36.41 -0.61
N ALA A 57 -21.67 37.21 -1.56
CA ALA A 57 -21.17 38.55 -1.26
C ALA A 57 -22.27 39.44 -0.65
N THR A 58 -21.87 40.26 0.32
CA THR A 58 -22.74 41.25 0.97
C THR A 58 -22.12 42.64 0.82
N ALA A 59 -22.95 43.67 0.89
CA ALA A 59 -22.49 45.05 0.77
C ALA A 59 -23.02 45.93 1.89
N SER A 60 -22.18 46.83 2.41
CA SER A 60 -22.49 47.61 3.62
C SER A 60 -23.61 48.62 3.42
N GLY A 61 -23.90 49.02 2.18
CA GLY A 61 -25.06 49.87 1.84
C GLY A 61 -26.38 49.10 1.73
N GLY A 62 -26.38 47.77 1.92
CA GLY A 62 -27.58 46.93 2.02
C GLY A 62 -28.34 46.67 0.70
N GLY A 63 -27.82 47.12 -0.44
CA GLY A 63 -28.42 46.89 -1.76
C GLY A 63 -28.00 45.57 -2.41
N GLU A 64 -28.62 45.25 -3.54
CA GLU A 64 -28.36 44.03 -4.29
C GLU A 64 -26.92 44.00 -4.86
N VAL A 65 -26.26 42.85 -4.73
CA VAL A 65 -24.93 42.60 -5.29
C VAL A 65 -25.05 41.82 -6.59
N THR A 66 -24.43 42.34 -7.64
CA THR A 66 -24.31 41.69 -8.94
C THR A 66 -22.94 41.04 -9.09
N TYR A 67 -22.85 39.99 -9.90
CA TYR A 67 -21.61 39.24 -10.10
C TYR A 67 -21.25 39.16 -11.58
N THR A 68 -19.96 39.28 -11.89
CA THR A 68 -19.43 39.14 -13.24
C THR A 68 -18.19 38.25 -13.23
N SER A 69 -18.18 37.22 -14.06
CA SER A 69 -16.96 36.45 -14.28
C SER A 69 -15.98 37.23 -15.15
N ASN A 70 -14.74 37.32 -14.70
CA ASN A 70 -13.62 37.87 -15.46
C ASN A 70 -12.90 36.79 -16.27
N THR A 71 -13.23 35.51 -16.03
CA THR A 71 -12.62 34.34 -16.68
C THR A 71 -13.72 33.41 -17.20
N PRO A 72 -14.55 33.84 -18.18
CA PRO A 72 -15.73 33.10 -18.63
C PRO A 72 -15.42 31.72 -19.22
N THR A 73 -14.19 31.50 -19.71
CA THR A 73 -13.73 30.20 -20.20
C THR A 73 -13.45 29.20 -19.08
N THR A 74 -13.20 29.68 -17.86
CA THR A 74 -12.91 28.85 -16.68
C THR A 74 -14.15 28.72 -15.79
N CYS A 75 -14.93 29.79 -15.66
CA CYS A 75 -16.17 29.80 -14.90
C CYS A 75 -17.14 30.87 -15.41
N THR A 76 -18.42 30.57 -15.46
CA THR A 76 -19.48 31.53 -15.84
C THR A 76 -20.35 31.85 -14.64
N VAL A 77 -21.00 33.01 -14.64
CA VAL A 77 -21.90 33.41 -13.56
C VAL A 77 -23.27 33.75 -14.15
N ASN A 78 -24.33 33.21 -13.55
CA ASN A 78 -25.72 33.58 -13.83
C ASN A 78 -26.42 33.90 -12.50
N GLY A 79 -26.78 35.17 -12.28
CA GLY A 79 -27.21 35.65 -10.98
C GLY A 79 -26.11 35.44 -9.93
N ALA A 80 -26.43 34.76 -8.83
CA ALA A 80 -25.46 34.37 -7.81
C ALA A 80 -24.88 32.95 -8.03
N THR A 81 -25.25 32.25 -9.11
CA THR A 81 -24.79 30.90 -9.38
C THR A 81 -23.55 30.92 -10.27
N LEU A 82 -22.41 30.53 -9.69
CA LEU A 82 -21.14 30.31 -10.39
C LEU A 82 -21.14 28.89 -10.96
N SER A 83 -20.87 28.74 -12.25
CA SER A 83 -20.69 27.45 -12.93
C SER A 83 -19.21 27.21 -13.21
N LEU A 84 -18.70 26.04 -12.87
CA LEU A 84 -17.29 25.65 -13.02
C LEU A 84 -17.11 24.94 -14.37
N ILE A 85 -16.44 25.60 -15.32
CA ILE A 85 -16.35 25.14 -16.71
C ILE A 85 -15.04 24.42 -16.98
N LYS A 86 -13.93 24.90 -16.40
CA LYS A 86 -12.60 24.30 -16.53
C LYS A 86 -11.85 24.39 -15.21
N ALA A 87 -10.98 23.41 -14.95
CA ALA A 87 -10.05 23.49 -13.84
C ALA A 87 -9.03 24.63 -14.04
N GLY A 88 -8.62 25.26 -12.94
CA GLY A 88 -7.74 26.43 -12.96
C GLY A 88 -8.31 27.61 -12.18
N GLU A 89 -7.79 28.80 -12.47
CA GLU A 89 -8.17 30.01 -11.76
C GLU A 89 -9.45 30.64 -12.33
N CYS A 90 -10.44 30.78 -11.47
CA CYS A 90 -11.70 31.45 -11.73
C CYS A 90 -11.74 32.80 -10.99
N SER A 91 -11.92 33.89 -11.72
CA SER A 91 -11.94 35.24 -11.15
C SER A 91 -13.32 35.87 -11.30
N VAL A 92 -13.95 36.26 -10.19
CA VAL A 92 -15.29 36.90 -10.19
C VAL A 92 -15.23 38.24 -9.48
N THR A 93 -15.90 39.23 -10.05
CA THR A 93 -16.09 40.54 -9.41
C THR A 93 -17.52 40.65 -8.92
N ALA A 94 -17.69 40.92 -7.63
CA ALA A 94 -18.96 41.33 -7.03
C ALA A 94 -19.05 42.86 -7.08
N SER A 95 -20.21 43.42 -7.41
CA SER A 95 -20.41 44.86 -7.57
C SER A 95 -21.78 45.31 -7.10
N GLN A 96 -21.82 46.44 -6.41
CA GLN A 96 -23.04 47.12 -6.00
C GLN A 96 -22.99 48.54 -6.57
N ALA A 97 -24.05 48.93 -7.28
CA ALA A 97 -24.19 50.29 -7.78
C ALA A 97 -24.32 51.31 -6.63
N GLY A 98 -23.95 52.57 -6.91
CA GLY A 98 -24.23 53.67 -5.99
C GLY A 98 -25.72 54.01 -5.95
N GLY A 99 -26.19 54.51 -4.81
CA GLY A 99 -27.60 54.84 -4.58
C GLY A 99 -27.87 55.17 -3.11
N ASN A 100 -28.96 55.87 -2.82
CA ASN A 100 -29.36 56.26 -1.45
C ASN A 100 -28.25 56.96 -0.63
N GLY A 101 -27.43 57.76 -1.30
CA GLY A 101 -26.32 58.46 -0.68
C GLY A 101 -25.05 57.62 -0.51
N TYR A 102 -24.93 56.44 -1.12
CA TYR A 102 -23.69 55.64 -1.17
C TYR A 102 -23.02 55.65 -2.56
N ALA A 103 -21.69 55.68 -2.59
CA ALA A 103 -20.87 55.54 -3.79
C ALA A 103 -20.82 54.07 -4.26
N PRO A 104 -20.64 53.75 -5.56
CA PRO A 104 -20.52 52.35 -6.02
C PRO A 104 -19.32 51.65 -5.38
N ALA A 105 -19.44 50.33 -5.18
CA ALA A 105 -18.36 49.48 -4.64
C ALA A 105 -18.24 48.18 -5.43
N SER A 106 -17.03 47.64 -5.50
CA SER A 106 -16.72 46.36 -6.14
C SER A 106 -15.62 45.63 -5.39
N GLU A 107 -15.70 44.30 -5.32
CA GLU A 107 -14.65 43.45 -4.76
C GLU A 107 -14.41 42.25 -5.67
N ARG A 108 -13.14 41.93 -5.92
CA ARG A 108 -12.75 40.81 -6.78
C ARG A 108 -12.27 39.64 -5.95
N GLN A 109 -12.74 38.44 -6.28
CA GLN A 109 -12.27 37.20 -5.69
C GLN A 109 -11.74 36.24 -6.75
N LEU A 110 -10.68 35.52 -6.38
CA LEU A 110 -10.06 34.48 -7.17
C LEU A 110 -10.32 33.14 -6.50
N PHE A 111 -10.81 32.16 -7.23
CA PHE A 111 -11.11 30.81 -6.77
C PHE A 111 -10.32 29.79 -7.59
N GLY A 112 -9.72 28.81 -6.92
CA GLY A 112 -9.09 27.66 -7.58
C GLY A 112 -10.12 26.56 -7.80
N ILE A 113 -10.26 26.11 -9.06
CA ILE A 113 -11.07 24.96 -9.43
C ILE A 113 -10.13 23.76 -9.61
N PRO A 114 -10.01 22.87 -8.61
CA PRO A 114 -9.20 21.67 -8.74
C PRO A 114 -9.78 20.67 -9.76
N LYS A 115 -8.89 19.93 -10.42
CA LYS A 115 -9.25 18.74 -11.19
C LYS A 115 -9.71 17.61 -10.26
N GLN A 116 -10.47 16.65 -10.79
CA GLN A 116 -10.84 15.43 -10.08
C GLN A 116 -9.61 14.54 -9.87
N PRO A 117 -9.46 13.86 -8.72
CA PRO A 117 -8.37 12.89 -8.57
C PRO A 117 -8.61 11.67 -9.48
N GLN A 118 -7.52 11.12 -10.01
CA GLN A 118 -7.49 9.81 -10.66
C GLN A 118 -6.23 9.05 -10.26
N THR A 119 -6.25 7.74 -10.46
CA THR A 119 -5.17 6.82 -10.12
C THR A 119 -4.81 5.97 -11.33
N VAL A 120 -3.52 5.62 -11.39
CA VAL A 120 -2.98 4.67 -12.37
C VAL A 120 -2.57 3.42 -11.62
N THR A 121 -2.95 2.26 -12.14
CA THR A 121 -2.43 0.97 -11.70
C THR A 121 -1.45 0.48 -12.75
N PHE A 122 -0.18 0.45 -12.41
CA PHE A 122 0.89 -0.14 -13.22
C PHE A 122 1.60 -1.18 -12.36
N ARG A 123 1.42 -2.45 -12.71
CA ARG A 123 2.05 -3.56 -12.01
C ARG A 123 3.43 -3.83 -12.60
N ASN A 124 4.41 -4.02 -11.74
CA ASN A 124 5.75 -4.40 -12.10
C ASN A 124 5.73 -5.81 -12.71
N PRO A 125 6.42 -6.07 -13.83
CA PRO A 125 6.57 -7.42 -14.35
C PRO A 125 7.58 -8.27 -13.55
N GLY A 126 8.22 -7.74 -12.51
CA GLY A 126 9.26 -8.42 -11.74
C GLY A 126 10.60 -8.46 -12.47
N ALA A 127 11.57 -9.20 -11.93
CA ALA A 127 12.88 -9.35 -12.56
C ALA A 127 12.77 -10.04 -13.93
N LEU A 128 13.52 -9.51 -14.90
CA LEU A 128 13.53 -10.01 -16.28
C LEU A 128 14.95 -10.35 -16.73
N PRO A 129 15.14 -11.44 -17.50
CA PRO A 129 16.43 -11.74 -18.10
C PRO A 129 16.83 -10.66 -19.11
N LEU A 130 18.14 -10.39 -19.20
CA LEU A 130 18.70 -9.55 -20.25
C LEU A 130 18.74 -10.36 -21.56
N ASP A 131 17.71 -10.19 -22.37
CA ASP A 131 17.56 -10.78 -23.70
C ASP A 131 16.85 -9.79 -24.65
N THR A 132 16.62 -10.20 -25.89
CA THR A 132 16.00 -9.36 -26.93
C THR A 132 14.48 -9.45 -26.99
N THR A 133 13.84 -10.20 -26.09
CA THR A 133 12.39 -10.38 -26.07
C THR A 133 11.71 -9.08 -25.62
N PRO A 134 10.88 -8.45 -26.47
CA PRO A 134 10.14 -7.26 -26.08
C PRO A 134 9.15 -7.55 -24.96
N VAL A 135 8.92 -6.59 -24.08
CA VAL A 135 8.04 -6.73 -22.92
C VAL A 135 6.84 -5.82 -23.08
N PRO A 136 5.61 -6.35 -23.18
CA PRO A 136 4.42 -5.53 -23.20
C PRO A 136 4.20 -4.90 -21.81
N LEU A 137 3.98 -3.59 -21.80
CA LEU A 137 3.63 -2.82 -20.61
C LEU A 137 2.12 -2.63 -20.55
N VAL A 138 1.54 -2.94 -19.39
CA VAL A 138 0.10 -2.84 -19.14
C VAL A 138 -0.13 -1.99 -17.90
N ALA A 139 -0.89 -0.91 -18.08
CA ALA A 139 -1.34 -0.06 -16.99
C ALA A 139 -2.77 0.39 -17.28
N THR A 140 -3.53 0.65 -16.24
CA THR A 140 -4.93 1.07 -16.32
C THR A 140 -5.16 2.33 -15.50
N SER A 141 -5.99 3.24 -15.99
CA SER A 141 -6.56 4.32 -15.19
C SER A 141 -7.86 3.85 -14.53
N ASN A 142 -8.20 4.39 -13.36
CA ASN A 142 -9.54 4.21 -12.79
C ASN A 142 -10.61 5.02 -13.54
N VAL A 143 -10.21 5.91 -14.45
CA VAL A 143 -11.08 6.66 -15.35
C VAL A 143 -11.18 5.91 -16.67
N ALA A 144 -12.41 5.60 -17.08
CA ALA A 144 -12.67 4.84 -18.29
C ALA A 144 -12.30 5.63 -19.57
N GLY A 145 -11.68 4.95 -20.53
CA GLY A 145 -11.31 5.51 -21.82
C GLY A 145 -9.99 6.28 -21.84
N GLU A 146 -9.38 6.50 -20.67
CA GLU A 146 -8.10 7.19 -20.59
C GLU A 146 -6.92 6.31 -21.03
N THR A 147 -6.01 6.90 -21.81
CA THR A 147 -4.81 6.20 -22.30
C THR A 147 -3.62 6.48 -21.41
N VAL A 148 -2.98 5.42 -20.90
CA VAL A 148 -1.75 5.53 -20.12
C VAL A 148 -0.54 5.52 -21.05
N THR A 149 0.35 6.48 -20.88
CA THR A 149 1.62 6.60 -21.61
C THR A 149 2.77 6.09 -20.75
N PHE A 150 3.80 5.52 -21.41
CA PHE A 150 4.97 4.97 -20.74
C PHE A 150 6.24 5.69 -21.18
N THR A 151 7.11 6.01 -20.23
CA THR A 151 8.42 6.62 -20.51
C THR A 151 9.50 5.94 -19.67
N SER A 152 10.65 5.66 -20.27
CA SER A 152 11.84 5.19 -19.54
C SER A 152 12.65 6.38 -19.01
N SER A 153 12.98 6.35 -17.72
CA SER A 153 13.92 7.29 -17.10
C SER A 153 15.36 6.77 -17.16
N THR A 154 15.58 5.54 -17.61
CA THR A 154 16.89 4.86 -17.68
C THR A 154 17.11 4.27 -19.08
N PRO A 155 17.23 5.11 -20.13
CA PRO A 155 17.31 4.66 -21.52
C PRO A 155 18.52 3.77 -21.82
N THR A 156 19.58 3.84 -21.02
CA THR A 156 20.77 2.96 -21.13
C THR A 156 20.50 1.53 -20.66
N VAL A 157 19.45 1.31 -19.87
CA VAL A 157 19.04 -0.01 -19.35
C VAL A 157 17.83 -0.55 -20.14
N CYS A 158 16.87 0.32 -20.46
CA CYS A 158 15.69 -0.05 -21.22
C CYS A 158 15.09 1.15 -21.98
N THR A 159 14.53 0.89 -23.15
CA THR A 159 13.78 1.89 -23.94
C THR A 159 12.31 1.52 -24.04
N VAL A 160 11.45 2.49 -24.32
CA VAL A 160 10.01 2.28 -24.49
C VAL A 160 9.56 2.90 -25.80
N SER A 161 8.77 2.15 -26.57
CA SER A 161 8.09 2.62 -27.78
C SER A 161 6.61 2.23 -27.68
N GLY A 162 5.72 3.22 -27.56
CA GLY A 162 4.32 2.99 -27.24
C GLY A 162 4.18 2.25 -25.91
N ASN A 163 3.62 1.03 -25.97
CA ASN A 163 3.39 0.16 -24.80
C ASN A 163 4.39 -1.01 -24.76
N THR A 164 5.49 -0.93 -25.51
CA THR A 164 6.49 -2.01 -25.57
C THR A 164 7.81 -1.52 -25.02
N MET A 165 8.32 -2.23 -24.02
CA MET A 165 9.65 -2.01 -23.45
C MET A 165 10.67 -2.94 -24.11
N THR A 166 11.84 -2.40 -24.47
CA THR A 166 13.00 -3.15 -24.95
C THR A 166 14.10 -3.09 -23.91
N LYS A 167 14.71 -4.24 -23.60
CA LYS A 167 15.81 -4.37 -22.65
C LYS A 167 17.13 -4.09 -23.39
N VAL A 168 17.94 -3.19 -22.85
CA VAL A 168 19.16 -2.67 -23.51
C VAL A 168 20.42 -3.06 -22.73
N GLY A 169 20.37 -3.01 -21.40
CA GLY A 169 21.53 -3.28 -20.56
C GLY A 169 21.16 -3.90 -19.22
N ASN A 170 22.17 -4.42 -18.53
CA ASN A 170 22.05 -4.91 -17.16
C ASN A 170 21.84 -3.74 -16.19
N GLY A 171 20.84 -3.80 -15.31
CA GLY A 171 20.56 -2.72 -14.37
C GLY A 171 19.09 -2.60 -13.96
N LEU A 172 18.76 -1.54 -13.23
CA LEU A 172 17.38 -1.19 -12.89
C LEU A 172 16.78 -0.35 -14.00
N CYS A 173 15.74 -0.89 -14.65
CA CYS A 173 14.94 -0.19 -15.65
C CYS A 173 13.81 0.58 -14.96
N THR A 174 13.88 1.90 -14.94
CA THR A 174 12.84 2.74 -14.31
C THR A 174 11.85 3.24 -15.35
N ILE A 175 10.60 2.79 -15.26
CA ILE A 175 9.50 3.18 -16.14
C ILE A 175 8.47 4.01 -15.39
N LYS A 176 8.13 5.17 -15.95
CA LYS A 176 7.00 6.00 -15.54
C LYS A 176 5.78 5.66 -16.41
N ALA A 177 4.67 5.32 -15.77
CA ALA A 177 3.34 5.25 -16.37
C ALA A 177 2.54 6.48 -15.97
N GLU A 178 1.98 7.21 -16.93
CA GLU A 178 1.30 8.48 -16.70
C GLU A 178 0.04 8.63 -17.55
N VAL A 179 -1.02 9.16 -16.92
CA VAL A 179 -2.23 9.65 -17.56
C VAL A 179 -2.38 11.14 -17.25
N VAL A 180 -2.66 11.94 -18.28
CA VAL A 180 -2.90 13.38 -18.17
C VAL A 180 -4.19 13.68 -18.92
N ASP A 181 -5.09 14.40 -18.25
CA ASP A 181 -6.38 14.82 -18.80
C ASP A 181 -6.68 16.25 -18.35
N ASP A 182 -7.66 16.91 -18.96
CA ASP A 182 -8.12 18.27 -18.63
C ASP A 182 -9.10 18.33 -17.44
N THR A 183 -9.83 17.25 -17.17
CA THR A 183 -10.80 17.10 -16.09
C THR A 183 -10.18 16.48 -14.84
N TYR A 184 -9.31 15.49 -15.03
CA TYR A 184 -8.67 14.75 -13.95
C TYR A 184 -7.20 15.16 -13.74
N ALA A 185 -6.75 15.19 -12.49
CA ALA A 185 -5.37 15.48 -12.13
C ALA A 185 -4.44 14.41 -12.71
N ALA A 186 -3.18 14.73 -13.01
CA ALA A 186 -2.28 13.73 -13.59
C ALA A 186 -2.11 12.54 -12.62
N GLY A 187 -2.35 11.33 -13.12
CA GLY A 187 -2.06 10.09 -12.41
C GLY A 187 -0.70 9.56 -12.85
N THR A 188 0.20 9.28 -11.90
CA THR A 188 1.54 8.79 -12.21
C THR A 188 1.94 7.64 -11.28
N VAL A 189 2.54 6.59 -11.85
CA VAL A 189 3.20 5.52 -11.12
C VAL A 189 4.56 5.26 -11.75
N VAL A 190 5.58 5.05 -10.90
CA VAL A 190 6.92 4.66 -11.33
C VAL A 190 7.22 3.25 -10.84
N ARG A 191 7.83 2.43 -11.69
CA ARG A 191 8.32 1.09 -11.36
C ARG A 191 9.78 0.95 -11.75
N SER A 192 10.54 0.32 -10.87
CA SER A 192 11.91 -0.12 -11.15
C SER A 192 11.91 -1.61 -11.40
N ILE A 193 12.31 -2.01 -12.60
CA ILE A 193 12.28 -3.38 -13.10
C ILE A 193 13.73 -3.88 -13.17
N PRO A 194 14.12 -4.89 -12.37
CA PRO A 194 15.46 -5.45 -12.45
C PRO A 194 15.67 -6.20 -13.78
N ILE A 195 16.73 -5.85 -14.51
CA ILE A 195 17.12 -6.49 -15.77
C ILE A 195 18.46 -7.22 -15.59
N GLY A 196 18.51 -8.47 -16.01
CA GLY A 196 19.71 -9.32 -15.96
C GLY A 196 20.04 -9.77 -14.54
N THR A 197 21.21 -9.40 -14.03
CA THR A 197 21.68 -9.73 -12.67
C THR A 197 21.34 -8.63 -11.65
N ALA A 198 20.69 -7.55 -12.06
CA ALA A 198 20.23 -6.53 -11.14
C ALA A 198 19.20 -7.12 -10.17
N GLN A 199 19.22 -6.63 -8.93
CA GLN A 199 18.28 -7.03 -7.88
C GLN A 199 17.44 -5.84 -7.46
N ALA A 200 16.21 -6.10 -7.04
CA ALA A 200 15.40 -5.10 -6.38
C ALA A 200 15.99 -4.74 -5.01
N ASP A 201 15.56 -3.60 -4.47
CA ASP A 201 15.92 -3.23 -3.10
C ASP A 201 15.41 -4.29 -2.12
N GLN A 202 16.21 -4.60 -1.11
CA GLN A 202 15.82 -5.56 -0.09
C GLN A 202 14.67 -5.02 0.75
N LEU A 203 13.64 -5.84 0.96
CA LEU A 203 12.59 -5.59 1.95
C LEU A 203 12.79 -6.52 3.14
N THR A 204 12.86 -5.95 4.35
CA THR A 204 12.96 -6.74 5.57
C THR A 204 11.57 -7.02 6.13
N PHE A 205 11.23 -8.30 6.29
CA PHE A 205 10.00 -8.72 6.97
C PHE A 205 10.20 -8.77 8.48
N LEU A 206 11.33 -9.35 8.91
CA LEU A 206 11.83 -9.26 10.28
C LEU A 206 13.36 -9.27 10.26
N SER A 207 14.00 -8.58 11.22
CA SER A 207 15.46 -8.56 11.37
C SER A 207 15.98 -9.52 12.44
N GLY A 208 15.11 -9.92 13.37
CA GLY A 208 15.43 -10.79 14.49
C GLY A 208 14.31 -10.79 15.52
N TYR A 209 14.62 -11.28 16.71
CA TYR A 209 13.62 -11.58 17.74
C TYR A 209 13.89 -10.78 19.01
N LYS A 210 12.87 -10.07 19.49
CA LYS A 210 12.93 -9.38 20.77
C LYS A 210 12.77 -10.36 21.93
N ASP A 211 11.84 -11.30 21.77
CA ASP A 211 11.53 -12.35 22.74
C ASP A 211 10.83 -13.53 22.04
N ALA A 212 10.43 -14.55 22.80
CA ALA A 212 9.78 -15.76 22.27
C ALA A 212 8.38 -15.53 21.67
N SER A 213 7.84 -14.31 21.71
CA SER A 213 6.51 -13.96 21.23
C SER A 213 6.49 -12.76 20.29
N THR A 214 7.63 -12.12 20.05
CA THR A 214 7.71 -10.84 19.32
C THR A 214 9.02 -10.70 18.56
N THR A 215 8.94 -10.26 17.31
CA THR A 215 10.09 -9.82 16.50
C THR A 215 10.60 -8.43 16.92
N ASN A 216 11.78 -8.04 16.43
CA ASN A 216 12.30 -6.67 16.63
C ASN A 216 11.38 -5.60 16.04
N GLU A 217 10.68 -5.94 14.97
CA GLU A 217 9.71 -5.10 14.28
C GLU A 217 8.32 -5.10 14.92
N GLN A 218 8.17 -5.70 16.12
CA GLN A 218 6.90 -5.79 16.87
C GLN A 218 5.82 -6.67 16.19
N GLY A 219 6.20 -7.48 15.20
CA GLY A 219 5.34 -8.54 14.69
C GLY A 219 5.28 -9.72 15.68
N HIS A 220 4.09 -10.25 15.91
CA HIS A 220 3.88 -11.38 16.80
C HIS A 220 4.50 -12.68 16.26
N VAL A 221 5.00 -13.53 17.17
CA VAL A 221 5.50 -14.87 16.88
C VAL A 221 4.60 -15.87 17.58
N ASP A 222 3.93 -16.68 16.79
CA ASP A 222 3.03 -17.74 17.26
C ASP A 222 3.56 -19.11 16.84
N THR A 223 3.21 -20.14 17.59
CA THR A 223 3.68 -21.52 17.39
C THR A 223 2.57 -22.50 17.66
N TYR A 224 2.48 -23.55 16.86
CA TYR A 224 1.50 -24.60 17.04
C TYR A 224 2.14 -25.96 16.83
N ALA A 225 1.77 -26.91 17.68
CA ALA A 225 2.12 -28.31 17.55
C ALA A 225 1.07 -29.16 18.26
N GLY A 226 0.95 -30.41 17.85
CA GLY A 226 0.04 -31.36 18.47
C GLY A 226 0.11 -32.71 17.79
N SER A 227 -0.37 -33.73 18.49
CA SER A 227 -0.39 -35.12 18.02
C SER A 227 -1.58 -35.88 18.57
N SER A 228 -1.80 -37.10 18.08
CA SER A 228 -2.79 -38.02 18.65
C SER A 228 -2.51 -38.41 20.11
N GLU A 229 -1.31 -38.14 20.63
CA GLU A 229 -0.85 -38.58 21.96
C GLU A 229 -1.03 -37.51 23.04
N ASP A 230 -1.11 -36.24 22.65
CA ASP A 230 -1.37 -35.10 23.54
C ASP A 230 -2.72 -34.42 23.28
N GLY A 231 -3.60 -35.07 22.51
CA GLY A 231 -4.94 -34.55 22.23
C GLY A 231 -4.96 -33.41 21.22
N TRP A 232 -4.01 -33.40 20.28
CA TRP A 232 -3.86 -32.40 19.21
C TRP A 232 -3.58 -30.99 19.73
N TRP A 233 -2.86 -30.88 20.84
CA TRP A 233 -2.38 -29.60 21.34
C TRP A 233 -1.23 -29.81 22.33
N CYS A 234 -0.13 -29.11 22.11
CA CYS A 234 0.98 -29.16 23.06
C CYS A 234 0.68 -28.32 24.33
N ALA A 235 0.04 -28.94 25.32
CA ALA A 235 -0.26 -28.34 26.64
C ALA A 235 0.82 -28.58 27.71
N THR A 236 1.80 -29.44 27.43
CA THR A 236 2.77 -29.97 28.41
C THR A 236 4.16 -29.33 28.23
N ASN A 237 5.16 -29.83 28.96
CA ASN A 237 6.58 -29.49 28.77
C ASN A 237 7.22 -30.15 27.52
N TRP A 238 6.41 -30.65 26.58
CA TRP A 238 6.88 -31.32 25.36
C TRP A 238 7.32 -30.35 24.28
N CYS A 239 6.86 -29.10 24.33
CA CYS A 239 7.27 -28.08 23.40
C CYS A 239 7.79 -26.84 24.12
N GLY A 240 8.58 -26.04 23.39
CA GLY A 240 9.13 -24.82 23.94
C GLY A 240 9.77 -23.96 22.87
N ARG A 241 9.90 -22.68 23.22
CA ARG A 241 10.49 -21.64 22.39
C ARG A 241 11.78 -21.17 23.03
N THR A 242 12.79 -20.89 22.23
CA THR A 242 14.07 -20.35 22.72
C THR A 242 14.53 -19.23 21.80
N VAL A 243 14.88 -18.10 22.42
CA VAL A 243 15.48 -16.94 21.78
C VAL A 243 16.74 -16.58 22.57
N PRO A 244 17.92 -16.53 21.93
CA PRO A 244 19.15 -16.11 22.61
C PRO A 244 19.06 -14.63 23.00
N PRO A 245 19.85 -14.17 23.99
CA PRO A 245 19.80 -12.78 24.46
C PRO A 245 20.08 -11.72 23.37
N ASP A 246 20.78 -12.09 22.30
CA ASP A 246 21.08 -11.21 21.17
C ASP A 246 19.95 -11.17 20.11
N GLY A 247 18.89 -11.96 20.29
CA GLY A 247 17.75 -12.00 19.38
C GLY A 247 18.06 -12.57 17.99
N SER A 248 19.21 -13.22 17.82
CA SER A 248 19.72 -13.66 16.50
C SER A 248 18.96 -14.83 15.89
N SER A 249 18.21 -15.59 16.69
CA SER A 249 17.46 -16.75 16.21
C SER A 249 16.21 -17.02 17.02
N PHE A 250 15.30 -17.79 16.45
CA PHE A 250 14.15 -18.34 17.14
C PHE A 250 14.09 -19.85 16.91
N THR A 251 14.07 -20.61 17.99
CA THR A 251 13.92 -22.06 17.96
C THR A 251 12.56 -22.46 18.52
N TRP A 252 11.82 -23.25 17.76
CA TRP A 252 10.62 -23.95 18.22
C TRP A 252 10.91 -25.45 18.24
N TYR A 253 10.60 -26.15 19.33
CA TYR A 253 10.73 -27.60 19.39
C TYR A 253 9.44 -28.25 19.87
N TYR A 254 9.22 -29.48 19.43
CA TYR A 254 8.16 -30.36 19.87
C TYR A 254 8.69 -31.78 20.02
N ASN A 255 8.66 -32.28 21.25
CA ASN A 255 9.17 -33.57 21.69
C ASN A 255 8.00 -34.47 22.09
N ILE A 256 7.55 -35.32 21.18
CA ILE A 256 6.44 -36.25 21.42
C ILE A 256 6.97 -37.47 22.17
N GLN A 257 6.30 -37.89 23.24
CA GLN A 257 6.75 -39.00 24.09
C GLN A 257 5.71 -40.13 24.27
N PRO A 258 5.28 -40.84 23.21
CA PRO A 258 4.30 -41.90 23.34
C PRO A 258 4.92 -43.25 23.71
N LYS A 259 4.04 -44.20 24.07
CA LYS A 259 4.42 -45.58 24.38
C LYS A 259 4.60 -46.46 23.14
N SER A 260 4.10 -46.05 21.97
CA SER A 260 4.19 -46.75 20.68
C SER A 260 4.30 -45.76 19.52
N GLY A 261 4.96 -46.14 18.42
CA GLY A 261 5.12 -45.30 17.23
C GLY A 261 4.12 -45.56 16.10
N VAL A 262 3.26 -46.57 16.22
CA VAL A 262 2.35 -46.98 15.14
C VAL A 262 1.12 -46.08 15.10
N GLY A 263 0.86 -45.43 13.97
CA GLY A 263 -0.33 -44.60 13.75
C GLY A 263 -0.28 -43.20 14.37
N LEU A 264 0.90 -42.75 14.78
CA LEU A 264 1.11 -41.41 15.33
C LEU A 264 0.90 -40.34 14.23
N GLY A 265 -0.13 -39.52 14.38
CA GLY A 265 -0.30 -38.30 13.59
C GLY A 265 0.20 -37.10 14.38
N ALA A 266 0.90 -36.17 13.73
CA ALA A 266 1.39 -34.96 14.36
C ALA A 266 1.47 -33.79 13.37
N TYR A 267 1.30 -32.57 13.88
CA TYR A 267 1.52 -31.34 13.14
C TYR A 267 2.47 -30.42 13.94
N TYR A 268 3.15 -29.54 13.21
CA TYR A 268 4.15 -28.64 13.77
C TYR A 268 4.31 -27.42 12.87
N GLY A 269 4.33 -26.21 13.44
CA GLY A 269 4.68 -25.01 12.71
C GLY A 269 4.80 -23.77 13.58
N LEU A 270 5.26 -22.70 12.96
CA LEU A 270 5.39 -21.38 13.56
C LEU A 270 4.96 -20.29 12.56
N LYS A 271 4.40 -19.22 13.09
CA LYS A 271 3.87 -18.07 12.34
C LYS A 271 4.61 -16.82 12.77
N LEU A 272 4.99 -16.01 11.79
CA LEU A 272 5.64 -14.73 11.95
C LEU A 272 4.72 -13.69 11.34
N LEU A 273 4.13 -12.85 12.19
CA LEU A 273 3.28 -11.76 11.76
C LEU A 273 4.17 -10.59 11.34
N ALA A 274 3.67 -9.80 10.38
CA ALA A 274 4.41 -8.67 9.84
C ALA A 274 4.66 -7.56 10.90
N PRO A 275 5.54 -6.58 10.62
CA PRO A 275 5.87 -5.49 11.54
C PRO A 275 4.64 -4.83 12.19
N GLY A 276 4.63 -4.79 13.52
CA GLY A 276 3.55 -4.20 14.32
C GLY A 276 2.21 -4.95 14.35
N LEU A 277 2.13 -6.16 13.77
CA LEU A 277 0.90 -6.93 13.67
C LEU A 277 0.83 -8.03 14.73
N SER A 278 -0.28 -8.10 15.47
CA SER A 278 -0.53 -9.16 16.46
C SER A 278 -1.38 -10.32 15.95
N GLN A 279 -2.24 -10.05 14.97
CA GLN A 279 -3.10 -11.03 14.30
C GLN A 279 -3.55 -10.46 12.94
N LEU A 280 -3.93 -11.33 12.01
CA LEU A 280 -4.60 -10.90 10.78
C LEU A 280 -5.99 -10.31 11.10
N VAL A 281 -6.39 -9.29 10.34
CA VAL A 281 -7.75 -8.71 10.43
C VAL A 281 -8.76 -9.73 9.90
N ASN A 282 -9.82 -9.99 10.68
CA ASN A 282 -10.80 -11.05 10.40
C ASN A 282 -12.14 -10.54 9.83
N ASN A 283 -12.24 -9.24 9.57
CA ASN A 283 -13.45 -8.59 9.05
C ASN A 283 -13.15 -7.60 7.90
N GLY A 284 -11.99 -7.76 7.25
CA GLY A 284 -11.53 -6.89 6.19
C GLY A 284 -10.06 -7.11 5.85
N ASN A 285 -9.60 -6.44 4.79
CA ASN A 285 -8.20 -6.57 4.35
C ASN A 285 -7.23 -6.12 5.45
N THR A 286 -6.18 -6.91 5.66
CA THR A 286 -5.05 -6.49 6.50
C THR A 286 -4.14 -5.59 5.65
N THR A 287 -4.02 -4.31 6.03
CA THR A 287 -3.21 -3.34 5.27
C THR A 287 -1.76 -3.27 5.73
N THR A 288 -1.46 -3.83 6.91
CA THR A 288 -0.10 -3.92 7.46
C THR A 288 0.64 -5.11 6.89
N GLY A 289 1.83 -4.89 6.35
CA GLY A 289 2.77 -5.93 5.96
C GLY A 289 3.80 -5.48 4.95
N VAL A 290 4.53 -6.44 4.39
CA VAL A 290 5.54 -6.16 3.35
C VAL A 290 4.89 -6.27 1.98
N ARG A 291 4.97 -5.21 1.18
CA ARG A 291 4.42 -5.18 -0.18
C ARG A 291 5.51 -5.43 -1.20
N ILE A 292 5.34 -6.46 -2.02
CA ILE A 292 6.30 -6.78 -3.08
C ILE A 292 6.09 -5.82 -4.24
N ASP A 293 7.18 -5.24 -4.75
CA ASP A 293 7.18 -4.49 -6.00
C ASP A 293 7.88 -5.31 -7.09
N ALA A 294 9.17 -5.59 -6.87
CA ALA A 294 10.01 -6.29 -7.85
C ALA A 294 10.87 -7.42 -7.26
N GLN A 295 10.81 -7.61 -5.94
CA GLN A 295 11.63 -8.60 -5.23
C GLN A 295 11.34 -9.99 -5.79
N GLY A 296 12.41 -10.72 -6.14
CA GLY A 296 12.30 -11.97 -6.87
C GLY A 296 12.07 -13.18 -5.95
N ALA A 297 12.57 -13.13 -4.73
CA ALA A 297 12.55 -14.28 -3.81
C ALA A 297 12.34 -13.88 -2.35
N LEU A 298 11.75 -14.80 -1.59
CA LEU A 298 11.83 -14.85 -0.14
C LEU A 298 13.17 -15.50 0.24
N LYS A 299 13.91 -14.89 1.18
CA LYS A 299 15.17 -15.42 1.71
C LYS A 299 15.11 -15.53 3.23
N PHE A 300 15.61 -16.64 3.75
CA PHE A 300 15.66 -16.94 5.18
C PHE A 300 16.77 -17.95 5.46
N THR A 301 17.20 -18.07 6.72
CA THR A 301 18.14 -19.11 7.15
C THR A 301 17.46 -20.05 8.14
N LEU A 302 17.57 -21.34 7.89
CA LEU A 302 16.88 -22.40 8.63
C LEU A 302 17.86 -23.48 9.09
N ALA A 303 17.66 -24.01 10.29
CA ALA A 303 18.28 -25.24 10.77
C ALA A 303 17.21 -26.20 11.29
N GLU A 304 17.48 -27.50 11.20
CA GLU A 304 16.64 -28.58 11.75
C GLU A 304 17.46 -29.42 12.72
N ASN A 305 16.80 -30.12 13.65
CA ASN A 305 17.52 -31.11 14.46
C ASN A 305 17.96 -32.32 13.60
N PRO A 306 19.13 -32.92 13.88
CA PRO A 306 19.67 -34.02 13.09
C PRO A 306 18.74 -35.22 12.95
N GLU A 307 17.93 -35.51 13.97
CA GLU A 307 17.02 -36.65 13.98
C GLU A 307 15.90 -36.49 12.94
N TRP A 308 15.30 -35.30 12.84
CA TRP A 308 14.26 -35.06 11.85
C TRP A 308 14.83 -35.00 10.44
N PHE A 309 15.96 -34.29 10.27
CA PHE A 309 16.68 -34.22 9.00
C PHE A 309 17.03 -35.62 8.45
N GLY A 310 17.50 -36.51 9.31
CA GLY A 310 17.90 -37.88 8.96
C GLY A 310 16.76 -38.80 8.49
N THR A 311 15.50 -38.41 8.67
CA THR A 311 14.33 -39.22 8.25
C THR A 311 14.07 -39.21 6.74
N GLY A 312 14.55 -38.20 6.03
CA GLY A 312 14.16 -37.91 4.64
C GLY A 312 12.77 -37.30 4.47
N ASN A 313 11.98 -37.14 5.55
CA ASN A 313 10.67 -36.45 5.57
C ASN A 313 10.79 -35.03 6.16
N ASN A 314 11.90 -34.37 5.88
CA ASN A 314 12.29 -33.13 6.51
C ASN A 314 11.84 -31.88 5.73
N ALA A 315 10.86 -32.02 4.84
CA ALA A 315 10.37 -30.89 4.06
C ALA A 315 9.57 -29.92 4.94
N VAL A 316 9.72 -28.63 4.64
CA VAL A 316 9.08 -27.51 5.33
C VAL A 316 8.19 -26.77 4.34
N ASP A 317 6.91 -26.66 4.67
CA ASP A 317 5.99 -25.74 4.01
C ASP A 317 6.32 -24.31 4.39
N VAL A 318 6.35 -23.44 3.40
CA VAL A 318 6.47 -21.99 3.56
C VAL A 318 5.19 -21.36 3.02
N ASN A 319 4.38 -20.82 3.92
CA ASN A 319 3.13 -20.18 3.59
C ASN A 319 3.25 -18.65 3.72
N LEU A 320 2.79 -17.92 2.72
CA LEU A 320 2.64 -16.46 2.76
C LEU A 320 1.16 -16.12 2.81
N TYR A 321 0.69 -15.54 3.91
CA TYR A 321 -0.67 -15.04 3.99
C TYR A 321 -0.68 -13.58 3.54
N LEU A 322 -1.48 -13.33 2.51
CA LEU A 322 -1.70 -11.99 2.01
C LEU A 322 -2.76 -11.28 2.85
N GLY A 323 -2.64 -9.96 2.94
CA GLY A 323 -3.65 -9.11 3.54
C GLY A 323 -4.99 -9.09 2.78
N HIS A 324 -5.12 -9.85 1.69
CA HIS A 324 -6.36 -10.02 0.95
C HIS A 324 -7.34 -10.93 1.70
N PHE A 325 -8.36 -10.31 2.27
CA PHE A 325 -9.40 -10.98 3.05
C PHE A 325 -10.63 -11.28 2.20
N ALA A 326 -11.23 -12.44 2.44
CA ALA A 326 -12.58 -12.77 1.99
C ALA A 326 -13.25 -13.70 3.02
N LEU A 327 -14.56 -13.91 2.85
CA LEU A 327 -15.26 -14.98 3.55
C LEU A 327 -15.26 -16.23 2.68
N ASN A 328 -14.86 -17.37 3.24
CA ASN A 328 -14.91 -18.64 2.53
C ASN A 328 -16.36 -19.10 2.32
N ALA A 329 -16.55 -20.24 1.64
CA ALA A 329 -17.88 -20.80 1.36
C ALA A 329 -18.74 -21.10 2.61
N LYS A 330 -18.12 -21.17 3.80
CA LYS A 330 -18.79 -21.38 5.10
C LYS A 330 -19.05 -20.07 5.86
N GLY A 331 -18.67 -18.92 5.30
CA GLY A 331 -18.78 -17.63 5.97
C GLY A 331 -17.68 -17.36 7.00
N GLU A 332 -16.58 -18.11 6.97
CA GLU A 332 -15.46 -17.94 7.89
C GLU A 332 -14.41 -16.99 7.30
N ALA A 333 -13.74 -16.25 8.18
CA ALA A 333 -12.63 -15.37 7.81
C ALA A 333 -11.52 -16.15 7.11
N CYS A 334 -11.09 -15.65 5.96
CA CYS A 334 -10.09 -16.30 5.13
C CYS A 334 -9.18 -15.25 4.48
N ASN A 335 -7.89 -15.59 4.38
CA ASN A 335 -6.91 -14.80 3.67
C ASN A 335 -6.32 -15.60 2.51
N VAL A 336 -6.10 -14.95 1.36
CA VAL A 336 -5.41 -15.59 0.24
C VAL A 336 -4.03 -16.03 0.72
N LYS A 337 -3.71 -17.32 0.50
CA LYS A 337 -2.47 -17.95 0.97
C LYS A 337 -1.67 -18.45 -0.22
N LEU A 338 -0.40 -18.08 -0.26
CA LEU A 338 0.58 -18.65 -1.17
C LEU A 338 1.37 -19.74 -0.46
N HIS A 339 1.75 -20.79 -1.18
CA HIS A 339 2.46 -21.95 -0.64
C HIS A 339 3.64 -22.33 -1.52
N ALA A 340 4.75 -22.64 -0.87
CA ALA A 340 5.90 -23.32 -1.45
C ALA A 340 6.39 -24.39 -0.47
N VAL A 341 7.14 -25.37 -1.00
CA VAL A 341 7.82 -26.39 -0.18
C VAL A 341 9.32 -26.20 -0.32
N VAL A 342 10.01 -26.20 0.82
CA VAL A 342 11.48 -26.19 0.88
C VAL A 342 11.93 -27.49 1.52
N THR A 343 12.82 -28.21 0.85
CA THR A 343 13.51 -29.37 1.43
C THR A 343 14.89 -28.91 1.91
N PRO A 344 15.12 -28.85 3.23
CA PRO A 344 16.41 -28.47 3.79
C PRO A 344 17.52 -29.39 3.28
N THR A 345 18.68 -28.80 2.97
CA THR A 345 19.84 -29.51 2.43
C THR A 345 20.86 -29.87 3.49
N ALA A 346 20.72 -29.32 4.70
CA ALA A 346 21.52 -29.67 5.86
C ALA A 346 20.70 -29.44 7.14
N ALA A 347 21.01 -30.21 8.18
CA ALA A 347 20.49 -29.96 9.53
C ALA A 347 21.03 -28.64 10.11
N ALA A 348 22.27 -28.28 9.80
CA ALA A 348 22.87 -27.02 10.23
C ALA A 348 22.23 -25.80 9.54
N ALA A 349 22.33 -24.64 10.17
CA ALA A 349 21.81 -23.38 9.66
C ALA A 349 22.28 -23.10 8.23
N THR A 350 21.33 -23.07 7.30
CA THR A 350 21.56 -22.92 5.85
C THR A 350 20.64 -21.85 5.31
N SER A 351 21.14 -20.99 4.42
CA SER A 351 20.34 -19.96 3.78
C SER A 351 19.60 -20.52 2.56
N TYR A 352 18.32 -20.20 2.48
CA TYR A 352 17.42 -20.60 1.39
C TYR A 352 16.91 -19.35 0.67
N SER A 353 16.67 -19.51 -0.64
CA SER A 353 16.06 -18.49 -1.49
C SER A 353 14.95 -19.15 -2.30
N VAL A 354 13.71 -18.74 -2.05
CA VAL A 354 12.50 -19.31 -2.66
C VAL A 354 11.91 -18.27 -3.59
N GLY A 355 11.97 -18.53 -4.89
CA GLY A 355 11.48 -17.59 -5.90
C GLY A 355 9.97 -17.41 -5.84
N LEU A 356 9.53 -16.15 -5.78
CA LEU A 356 8.12 -15.81 -5.57
C LEU A 356 7.24 -16.20 -6.75
N LYS A 357 7.77 -16.16 -7.98
CA LYS A 357 7.01 -16.46 -9.20
C LYS A 357 7.00 -17.92 -9.60
N ASP A 358 8.10 -18.61 -9.35
CA ASP A 358 8.36 -19.95 -9.89
C ASP A 358 8.22 -21.06 -8.85
N LYS A 359 8.27 -20.74 -7.55
CA LYS A 359 8.14 -21.73 -6.47
C LYS A 359 6.84 -21.63 -5.68
N PHE A 360 6.26 -20.44 -5.57
CA PHE A 360 4.98 -20.28 -4.87
C PHE A 360 3.79 -20.56 -5.79
N THR A 361 2.72 -21.06 -5.19
CA THR A 361 1.41 -21.25 -5.83
C THR A 361 0.31 -20.75 -4.91
N ILE A 362 -0.88 -20.45 -5.45
CA ILE A 362 -2.04 -20.08 -4.63
C ILE A 362 -2.61 -21.36 -3.99
N ALA A 363 -2.47 -21.51 -2.68
CA ALA A 363 -2.98 -22.66 -1.93
C ALA A 363 -4.36 -22.43 -1.32
N GLU A 364 -4.69 -21.19 -0.98
CA GLU A 364 -6.02 -20.81 -0.51
C GLU A 364 -6.49 -19.57 -1.28
N SER A 365 -7.64 -19.69 -1.94
CA SER A 365 -8.25 -18.61 -2.74
C SER A 365 -9.42 -17.94 -2.03
N CYS A 366 -9.87 -18.50 -0.90
CA CYS A 366 -11.03 -18.03 -0.15
C CYS A 366 -12.33 -17.97 -0.95
N GLY A 367 -12.45 -18.77 -2.01
CA GLY A 367 -13.59 -18.76 -2.92
C GLY A 367 -13.55 -17.64 -3.96
N LEU A 368 -12.49 -16.84 -4.01
CA LEU A 368 -12.25 -15.86 -5.06
C LEU A 368 -11.82 -16.56 -6.36
N THR A 369 -12.15 -15.94 -7.49
CA THR A 369 -11.81 -16.46 -8.82
C THR A 369 -10.95 -15.46 -9.57
N GLY A 370 -10.18 -15.94 -10.55
CA GLY A 370 -9.33 -15.08 -11.38
C GLY A 370 -8.10 -14.49 -10.67
N LEU A 371 -7.70 -15.08 -9.54
CA LEU A 371 -6.48 -14.66 -8.84
C LEU A 371 -5.24 -14.97 -9.68
N ASP A 372 -4.36 -13.98 -9.78
CA ASP A 372 -3.02 -14.14 -10.34
C ASP A 372 -2.00 -13.87 -9.23
N LEU A 373 -1.11 -14.83 -8.99
CA LEU A 373 -0.18 -14.80 -7.86
C LEU A 373 0.65 -13.51 -7.82
N TRP A 374 1.12 -13.04 -8.98
CA TRP A 374 2.01 -11.89 -9.03
C TRP A 374 1.27 -10.56 -8.87
N ASN A 375 0.04 -10.48 -9.39
CA ASN A 375 -0.84 -9.35 -9.12
C ASN A 375 -1.20 -9.28 -7.63
N GLU A 376 -1.51 -10.42 -7.02
CA GLU A 376 -1.84 -10.52 -5.60
C GLU A 376 -0.70 -10.02 -4.69
N LEU A 377 0.55 -10.39 -5.00
CA LEU A 377 1.74 -9.92 -4.26
C LEU A 377 1.99 -8.41 -4.36
N GLN A 378 1.51 -7.77 -5.44
CA GLN A 378 1.63 -6.33 -5.64
C GLN A 378 0.43 -5.56 -5.07
N ASP A 379 -0.75 -6.16 -5.11
CA ASP A 379 -1.99 -5.54 -4.69
C ASP A 379 -2.18 -5.66 -3.17
N TYR A 380 -1.66 -6.71 -2.54
CA TYR A 380 -1.81 -6.97 -1.11
C TYR A 380 -0.48 -7.20 -0.41
N PRO A 381 -0.32 -6.71 0.83
CA PRO A 381 0.89 -6.96 1.59
C PRO A 381 0.94 -8.44 2.02
N ILE A 382 2.14 -8.98 2.15
CA ILE A 382 2.39 -10.20 2.91
C ILE A 382 2.32 -9.82 4.39
N SER A 383 1.32 -10.34 5.10
CA SER A 383 1.02 -10.00 6.49
C SER A 383 1.44 -11.10 7.47
N GLN A 384 1.66 -12.32 7.00
CA GLN A 384 2.20 -13.42 7.79
C GLN A 384 3.08 -14.32 6.92
N VAL A 385 4.21 -14.77 7.48
CA VAL A 385 5.01 -15.87 6.95
C VAL A 385 4.91 -17.02 7.94
N GLU A 386 4.56 -18.21 7.46
CA GLU A 386 4.46 -19.41 8.28
C GLU A 386 5.40 -20.49 7.75
N PHE A 387 6.08 -21.16 8.69
CA PHE A 387 6.94 -22.31 8.43
C PHE A 387 6.34 -23.50 9.17
N SER A 388 6.01 -24.57 8.45
CA SER A 388 5.46 -25.78 9.05
C SER A 388 6.10 -27.04 8.51
N ALA A 389 6.15 -28.08 9.32
CA ALA A 389 6.60 -29.38 8.85
C ALA A 389 5.56 -29.94 7.86
N VAL A 390 6.00 -30.35 6.66
CA VAL A 390 5.15 -31.13 5.74
C VAL A 390 4.72 -32.42 6.43
N SER A 391 5.65 -33.02 7.17
CA SER A 391 5.40 -34.10 8.11
C SER A 391 6.25 -33.88 9.35
N ALA A 392 5.61 -33.82 10.52
CA ALA A 392 6.34 -33.81 11.78
C ALA A 392 7.19 -35.08 11.93
N ASN A 393 8.28 -35.00 12.69
CA ASN A 393 9.13 -36.14 12.94
C ASN A 393 8.40 -37.17 13.82
N THR A 394 8.20 -38.36 13.27
CA THR A 394 7.68 -39.54 13.99
C THR A 394 8.68 -40.69 13.96
N SER A 395 10.00 -40.39 13.85
CA SER A 395 11.11 -41.34 14.02
C SER A 395 11.77 -41.29 15.41
N MET A 396 12.12 -42.45 15.95
CA MET A 396 12.60 -42.61 17.34
C MET A 396 14.03 -42.08 17.51
N ALA A 397 14.23 -41.15 18.45
CA ALA A 397 15.54 -40.54 18.73
C ALA A 397 16.50 -41.48 19.48
N THR A 398 16.00 -42.36 20.36
CA THR A 398 16.86 -43.19 21.23
C THR A 398 16.34 -44.62 21.37
N ALA A 399 17.15 -45.60 20.96
CA ALA A 399 16.86 -47.02 21.19
C ALA A 399 16.99 -47.38 22.68
N GLY A 400 15.96 -48.00 23.26
CA GLY A 400 15.97 -48.50 24.65
C GLY A 400 15.48 -47.53 25.73
N ALA A 401 14.97 -46.35 25.35
CA ALA A 401 14.32 -45.44 26.30
C ALA A 401 12.99 -46.00 26.82
N ALA A 402 12.62 -45.64 28.06
CA ALA A 402 11.37 -46.10 28.69
C ALA A 402 10.11 -45.62 27.97
N ASN A 403 10.19 -44.47 27.29
CA ASN A 403 9.21 -43.96 26.34
C ASN A 403 9.94 -43.65 25.02
N LEU A 404 9.23 -43.73 23.90
CA LEU A 404 9.77 -43.33 22.61
C LEU A 404 9.83 -41.79 22.56
N THR A 405 10.93 -41.22 22.08
CA THR A 405 11.05 -39.76 21.94
C THR A 405 11.16 -39.40 20.47
N TYR A 406 10.28 -38.52 20.01
CA TYR A 406 10.23 -38.00 18.65
C TYR A 406 10.41 -36.49 18.69
N SER A 407 11.50 -35.97 18.11
CA SER A 407 11.85 -34.56 18.19
C SER A 407 11.72 -33.89 16.83
N THR A 408 10.83 -32.90 16.75
CA THR A 408 10.72 -31.97 15.61
C THR A 408 11.18 -30.60 16.09
N GLN A 409 12.25 -30.08 15.52
CA GLN A 409 12.79 -28.77 15.87
C GLN A 409 13.22 -28.03 14.61
N LEU A 410 12.89 -26.75 14.60
CA LEU A 410 13.24 -25.82 13.55
C LEU A 410 13.76 -24.53 14.21
N THR A 411 14.88 -24.05 13.69
CA THR A 411 15.50 -22.80 14.11
C THR A 411 15.59 -21.86 12.93
N LEU A 412 14.99 -20.68 13.05
CA LEU A 412 15.16 -19.58 12.11
C LEU A 412 16.27 -18.66 12.62
N THR A 413 17.22 -18.32 11.76
CA THR A 413 18.38 -17.48 12.12
C THR A 413 18.44 -16.25 11.23
N GLY A 414 18.75 -15.10 11.83
CA GLY A 414 18.89 -13.85 11.13
C GLY A 414 17.57 -13.35 10.54
N PRO A 415 17.64 -12.48 9.51
CA PRO A 415 16.46 -11.82 8.99
C PRO A 415 15.68 -12.72 8.03
N VAL A 416 14.36 -12.48 7.95
CA VAL A 416 13.51 -12.94 6.85
C VAL A 416 13.30 -11.75 5.92
N ILE A 417 13.70 -11.87 4.67
CA ILE A 417 13.74 -10.76 3.71
C ILE A 417 13.15 -11.15 2.36
N PHE A 418 12.78 -10.16 1.56
CA PHE A 418 12.46 -10.31 0.15
C PHE A 418 13.46 -9.53 -0.69
N GLN A 419 14.03 -10.15 -1.71
CA GLN A 419 14.97 -9.51 -2.64
C GLN A 419 15.03 -10.23 -3.99
#